data_AF-A0A9E8SLL0-F1
#
_entry.id   AF-A0A9E8SLL0-F1
#
_cell.length_a   1.000
_cell.length_b   1.000
_cell.length_c   1.000
_cell.angle_alpha   90.00
_cell.angle_beta   90.00
_cell.angle_gamma   90.00
#
_symmetry.space_group_name_H-M   'P 1'
#
loop_
_entity.id
_entity.type
_entity.pdbx_description
1 polymer ?
#
loop_
_entity_poly.entity_id
_entity_poly.type
_entity_poly.pdbx_seq_one_letter_code
_entity_poly.pdbx_strand_id
1 'polypeptide(L)'
;MKIQNKIAAIFTVLSAAIILALSIFIYIFASESIAESFFHRLEVRSDIVGHAAAEENKSKTSMYYDFKEKHLGDLPFEKHRVIWSGDSVKTRHFKKKLQLAESFYTDIAAGTPTRFFRGDTSYVGLAVSNGSQKLLIISSAVDLFGLAEMDNLKNLLLIGFLISMIFVFTFGKLFSAQVFNPIRRIIRNVKGINAHNLHQRLVTAGSQDEVADLSSTFNDMLDRLEITFEIQNNFVSNASHEFRTPLTVISGEAQLGLAISDIPQAARDSFTTILREAEKLEHLTNSMLSLAQTGFDGKKEQWGVLRIDELILSVKEAADMIMPGNHIKIDFDNLPEDDEKLSLNGNETLLKAALTNIVLNSCKYSDNKPVDIQISANQIHMTIDIIDHGIGIPDKEIGQIFVPFFRASNTVKYKGYGIGLPLANNIIRMHRGSIHVLSKVGEGTSFSVQLPIRYH
;
A
#
# COMPACT_ATOMS: atom_id res chain seq x y z
N MET A 1 6.01 -3.61 -5.39
CA MET A 1 5.89 -2.22 -5.90
C MET A 1 4.60 -1.61 -5.41
N LYS A 2 4.57 -0.33 -4.98
CA LYS A 2 3.32 0.38 -4.65
C LYS A 2 2.40 0.37 -5.90
N ILE A 3 1.09 0.17 -5.73
CA ILE A 3 0.10 0.07 -6.83
C ILE A 3 0.26 1.20 -7.86
N GLN A 4 0.55 2.41 -7.38
CA GLN A 4 0.88 3.60 -8.17
C GLN A 4 1.97 3.33 -9.25
N ASN A 5 3.10 2.75 -8.85
CA ASN A 5 4.22 2.49 -9.78
C ASN A 5 3.86 1.38 -10.78
N LYS A 6 2.99 0.44 -10.39
CA LYS A 6 2.51 -0.62 -11.29
C LYS A 6 1.62 -0.03 -12.38
N ILE A 7 0.69 0.86 -12.02
CA ILE A 7 -0.21 1.51 -12.98
C ILE A 7 0.55 2.43 -13.92
N ALA A 8 1.45 3.27 -13.39
CA ALA A 8 2.29 4.13 -14.22
C ALA A 8 3.16 3.32 -15.21
N ALA A 9 3.73 2.20 -14.76
CA ALA A 9 4.50 1.31 -15.62
C ALA A 9 3.64 0.66 -16.72
N ILE A 10 2.46 0.14 -16.37
CA ILE A 10 1.53 -0.45 -17.36
C ILE A 10 1.12 0.59 -18.40
N PHE A 11 0.76 1.79 -17.97
CA PHE A 11 0.41 2.89 -18.89
C PHE A 11 1.58 3.25 -19.81
N THR A 12 2.80 3.32 -19.27
CA THR A 12 4.01 3.61 -20.07
C THR A 12 4.25 2.52 -21.12
N VAL A 13 4.14 1.24 -20.76
CA VAL A 13 4.32 0.12 -21.69
C VAL A 13 3.24 0.11 -22.77
N LEU A 14 1.98 0.36 -22.41
CA LEU A 14 0.87 0.41 -23.37
C LEU A 14 1.06 1.56 -24.37
N SER A 15 1.36 2.77 -23.88
CA SER A 15 1.63 3.92 -24.75
C SER A 15 2.86 3.70 -25.63
N ALA A 16 3.92 3.09 -25.10
CA ALA A 16 5.10 2.73 -25.89
C ALA A 16 4.76 1.77 -27.04
N ALA A 17 3.93 0.75 -26.79
CA ALA A 17 3.51 -0.19 -27.82
C ALA A 17 2.70 0.51 -28.93
N ILE A 18 1.79 1.42 -28.56
CA ILE A 18 0.98 2.19 -29.53
C ILE A 18 1.87 3.12 -30.36
N ILE A 19 2.78 3.86 -29.74
CA ILE A 19 3.66 4.79 -30.45
C ILE A 19 4.61 4.01 -31.38
N LEU A 20 5.14 2.86 -30.92
CA LEU A 20 5.98 2.00 -31.75
C LEU A 20 5.22 1.46 -32.96
N ALA A 21 3.99 0.95 -32.76
CA ALA A 21 3.15 0.46 -33.85
C ALA A 21 2.84 1.57 -34.87
N LEU A 22 2.51 2.77 -34.39
CA LEU A 22 2.28 3.93 -35.26
C LEU A 22 3.56 4.34 -36.02
N SER A 23 4.72 4.31 -35.38
CA SER A 23 6.00 4.63 -36.01
C SER A 23 6.35 3.64 -37.11
N ILE A 24 6.15 2.33 -36.87
CA ILE A 24 6.34 1.28 -37.86
C ILE A 24 5.38 1.48 -39.04
N PHE A 25 4.10 1.76 -38.77
CA PHE A 25 3.10 2.03 -39.79
C PHE A 25 3.49 3.22 -40.67
N ILE A 26 3.89 4.35 -40.07
CA ILE A 26 4.35 5.54 -40.80
C ILE A 26 5.56 5.21 -41.66
N TYR A 27 6.52 4.44 -41.13
CA TYR A 27 7.72 4.06 -41.87
C TYR A 27 7.40 3.20 -43.10
N ILE A 28 6.56 2.18 -42.95
CA ILE A 28 6.14 1.31 -44.07
C ILE A 28 5.37 2.12 -45.11
N PHE A 29 4.40 2.93 -44.69
CA PHE A 29 3.60 3.76 -45.59
C PHE A 29 4.46 4.76 -46.37
N ALA A 30 5.41 5.42 -45.70
CA ALA A 30 6.33 6.33 -46.35
C ALA A 30 7.26 5.61 -47.33
N SER A 31 7.75 4.42 -46.97
CA SER A 31 8.56 3.59 -47.86
C SER A 31 7.82 3.20 -49.14
N GLU A 32 6.54 2.79 -49.03
CA GLU A 32 5.72 2.47 -50.20
C GLU A 32 5.47 3.71 -51.06
N SER A 33 5.12 4.84 -50.45
CA SER A 33 4.84 6.09 -51.15
C SER A 33 6.05 6.64 -51.91
N ILE A 34 7.24 6.61 -51.29
CA ILE A 34 8.49 7.03 -51.94
C ILE A 34 8.84 6.09 -53.09
N ALA A 35 8.76 4.78 -52.86
CA ALA A 35 9.04 3.79 -53.90
C ALA A 35 8.11 3.96 -55.10
N GLU A 36 6.81 4.15 -54.89
CA GLU A 36 5.83 4.36 -55.95
C GLU A 36 6.13 5.64 -56.75
N SER A 37 6.42 6.74 -56.07
CA SER A 37 6.81 8.00 -56.69
C SER A 37 8.08 7.86 -57.53
N PHE A 38 9.08 7.13 -57.04
CA PHE A 38 10.31 6.84 -57.78
C PHE A 38 10.06 5.96 -59.01
N PHE A 39 9.30 4.88 -58.85
CA PHE A 39 8.95 3.99 -59.96
C PHE A 39 8.18 4.73 -61.04
N HIS A 40 7.24 5.60 -60.69
CA HIS A 40 6.51 6.40 -61.67
C HIS A 40 7.44 7.34 -62.46
N ARG A 41 8.38 8.02 -61.79
CA ARG A 41 9.38 8.85 -62.48
C ARG A 41 10.26 8.03 -63.43
N LEU A 42 10.71 6.85 -63.00
CA LEU A 42 11.54 5.95 -63.82
C LEU A 42 10.74 5.36 -65.00
N GLU A 43 9.45 5.10 -64.82
CA GLU A 43 8.52 4.62 -65.86
C GLU A 43 8.29 5.68 -66.94
N VAL A 44 7.94 6.91 -66.58
CA VAL A 44 7.81 8.03 -67.52
C VAL A 44 9.09 8.22 -68.32
N ARG A 45 10.26 8.18 -67.66
CA ARG A 45 11.56 8.27 -68.36
C ARG A 45 11.79 7.10 -69.32
N SER A 46 11.49 5.88 -68.88
CA SER A 46 11.63 4.67 -69.70
C SER A 46 10.75 4.73 -70.95
N ASP A 47 9.54 5.24 -70.81
CA ASP A 47 8.59 5.40 -71.92
C ASP A 47 9.10 6.42 -72.95
N ILE A 48 9.61 7.57 -72.48
CA ILE A 48 10.20 8.58 -73.36
C ILE A 48 11.43 8.03 -74.10
N VAL A 49 12.33 7.30 -73.42
CA VAL A 49 13.47 6.62 -74.06
C VAL A 49 12.99 5.65 -75.14
N GLY A 50 11.94 4.89 -74.84
CA GLY A 50 11.37 3.90 -75.75
C GLY A 50 10.86 4.49 -77.05
N HIS A 51 10.08 5.57 -76.94
CA HIS A 51 9.57 6.29 -78.11
C HIS A 51 10.70 6.96 -78.91
N ALA A 52 11.69 7.56 -78.24
CA ALA A 52 12.85 8.15 -78.90
C ALA A 52 13.70 7.11 -79.65
N ALA A 53 13.81 5.88 -79.12
CA ALA A 53 14.53 4.78 -79.76
C ALA A 53 13.76 4.16 -80.95
N ALA A 54 12.43 4.27 -80.95
CA ALA A 54 11.58 3.75 -82.03
C ALA A 54 11.61 4.61 -83.30
N GLU A 55 11.74 5.94 -83.19
CA GLU A 55 11.62 6.84 -84.35
C GLU A 55 12.83 6.90 -85.31
N GLU A 56 13.95 6.19 -85.03
CA GLU A 56 15.18 6.10 -85.85
C GLU A 56 15.78 7.44 -86.39
N ASN A 57 15.35 8.59 -85.88
CA ASN A 57 15.80 9.91 -86.35
C ASN A 57 16.81 10.54 -85.39
N LYS A 58 18.10 10.52 -85.78
CA LYS A 58 19.23 11.04 -85.00
C LYS A 58 19.05 12.49 -84.50
N SER A 59 18.33 13.34 -85.24
CA SER A 59 18.09 14.75 -84.87
C SER A 59 17.07 14.93 -83.74
N LYS A 60 16.14 13.98 -83.57
CA LYS A 60 15.17 14.00 -82.46
C LYS A 60 15.76 13.35 -81.21
N THR A 61 16.64 12.37 -81.37
CA THR A 61 17.38 11.75 -80.26
C THR A 61 18.27 12.75 -79.52
N SER A 62 18.89 13.73 -80.20
CA SER A 62 19.67 14.79 -79.55
C SER A 62 18.79 15.79 -78.80
N MET A 63 17.66 16.23 -79.39
CA MET A 63 16.67 17.05 -78.69
C MET A 63 16.09 16.35 -77.44
N TYR A 64 16.00 15.02 -77.46
CA TYR A 64 15.58 14.21 -76.32
C TYR A 64 16.59 14.25 -75.15
N TYR A 65 17.89 14.09 -75.43
CA TYR A 65 18.92 14.21 -74.39
C TYR A 65 18.99 15.63 -73.83
N ASP A 66 18.83 16.66 -74.68
CA ASP A 66 18.73 18.06 -74.24
C ASP A 66 17.50 18.33 -73.36
N PHE A 67 16.32 17.77 -73.69
CA PHE A 67 15.11 17.91 -72.88
C PHE A 67 15.24 17.19 -71.54
N LYS A 68 15.86 16.01 -71.53
CA LYS A 68 16.16 15.25 -70.31
C LYS A 68 17.08 16.04 -69.38
N GLU A 69 18.18 16.56 -69.90
CA GLU A 69 19.18 17.31 -69.14
C GLU A 69 18.59 18.63 -68.58
N LYS A 70 17.71 19.30 -69.33
CA LYS A 70 17.10 20.57 -68.92
C LYS A 70 15.87 20.46 -68.02
N HIS A 71 15.07 19.39 -68.13
CA HIS A 71 13.74 19.34 -67.49
C HIS A 71 13.52 18.17 -66.54
N LEU A 72 14.26 17.08 -66.67
CA LEU A 72 14.05 15.89 -65.85
C LEU A 72 15.09 15.76 -64.73
N GLY A 73 16.29 16.32 -64.89
CA GLY A 73 17.41 16.19 -63.94
C GLY A 73 18.03 14.80 -63.96
N ASP A 74 19.21 14.64 -63.35
CA ASP A 74 19.93 13.36 -63.37
C ASP A 74 19.43 12.39 -62.31
N LEU A 75 19.20 11.13 -62.72
CA LEU A 75 19.03 10.02 -61.79
C LEU A 75 20.39 9.32 -61.60
N PRO A 76 20.89 9.19 -60.35
CA PRO A 76 22.14 8.49 -60.10
C PRO A 76 22.12 7.06 -60.62
N PHE A 77 23.20 6.67 -61.30
CA PHE A 77 23.39 5.34 -61.89
C PHE A 77 22.30 4.93 -62.90
N GLU A 78 21.59 5.90 -63.49
CA GLU A 78 20.57 5.67 -64.51
C GLU A 78 21.17 4.98 -65.75
N LYS A 79 20.59 3.85 -66.13
CA LYS A 79 20.96 3.09 -67.33
C LYS A 79 19.70 2.65 -68.04
N HIS A 80 19.58 3.00 -69.32
CA HIS A 80 18.53 2.50 -70.18
C HIS A 80 19.10 1.46 -71.14
N ARG A 81 18.36 0.38 -71.36
CA ARG A 81 18.72 -0.66 -72.32
C ARG A 81 17.52 -0.96 -73.19
N VAL A 82 17.73 -0.92 -74.50
CA VAL A 82 16.71 -1.17 -75.51
C VAL A 82 17.05 -2.46 -76.24
N ILE A 83 16.11 -3.41 -76.28
CA ILE A 83 16.28 -4.74 -76.87
C ILE A 83 15.12 -5.00 -77.82
N TRP A 84 15.40 -5.45 -79.03
CA TRP A 84 14.37 -5.90 -79.96
C TRP A 84 13.85 -7.28 -79.55
N SER A 85 12.53 -7.46 -79.51
CA SER A 85 11.87 -8.70 -79.08
C SER A 85 12.29 -9.95 -79.88
N GLY A 86 12.82 -9.78 -81.11
CA GLY A 86 13.34 -10.87 -81.95
C GLY A 86 14.82 -11.24 -81.77
N ASP A 87 15.61 -10.50 -80.97
CA ASP A 87 17.07 -10.72 -80.82
C ASP A 87 17.37 -11.67 -79.64
N SER A 88 17.32 -12.98 -79.90
CA SER A 88 17.50 -14.04 -78.89
C SER A 88 18.90 -14.05 -78.26
N VAL A 89 19.93 -13.62 -79.00
CA VAL A 89 21.33 -13.61 -78.54
C VAL A 89 21.56 -12.48 -77.54
N LYS A 90 21.11 -11.25 -77.86
CA LYS A 90 21.20 -10.14 -76.91
C LYS A 90 20.36 -10.41 -75.67
N THR A 91 19.14 -10.92 -75.83
CA THR A 91 18.25 -11.24 -74.71
C THR A 91 18.88 -12.24 -73.73
N ARG A 92 19.54 -13.29 -74.23
CA ARG A 92 20.21 -14.30 -73.38
C ARG A 92 21.42 -13.74 -72.62
N HIS A 93 22.24 -12.92 -73.28
CA HIS A 93 23.38 -12.25 -72.64
C HIS A 93 22.92 -11.27 -71.55
N PHE A 94 21.84 -10.52 -71.80
CA PHE A 94 21.30 -9.57 -70.84
C PHE A 94 20.65 -10.24 -69.63
N LYS A 95 19.89 -11.33 -69.81
CA LYS A 95 19.34 -12.14 -68.70
C LYS A 95 20.45 -12.61 -67.75
N LYS A 96 21.59 -13.07 -68.29
CA LYS A 96 22.74 -13.52 -67.49
C LYS A 96 23.44 -12.39 -66.72
N LYS A 97 23.43 -11.16 -67.25
CA LYS A 97 24.10 -9.99 -66.64
C LYS A 97 23.26 -9.27 -65.59
N LEU A 98 21.93 -9.19 -65.79
CA LEU A 98 21.01 -8.51 -64.88
C LEU A 98 20.42 -9.44 -63.80
N GLN A 99 20.36 -10.75 -64.06
CA GLN A 99 19.87 -11.76 -63.11
C GLN A 99 18.53 -11.35 -62.45
N LEU A 100 17.62 -10.74 -63.21
CA LEU A 100 16.27 -10.40 -62.75
C LEU A 100 15.38 -11.64 -62.82
N ALA A 101 14.26 -11.64 -62.10
CA ALA A 101 13.31 -12.74 -62.11
C ALA A 101 12.82 -13.04 -63.54
N GLU A 102 12.55 -14.32 -63.85
CA GLU A 102 12.06 -14.68 -65.19
C GLU A 102 10.70 -14.05 -65.51
N SER A 103 9.84 -13.87 -64.49
CA SER A 103 8.56 -13.17 -64.59
C SER A 103 8.71 -11.74 -65.11
N PHE A 104 9.76 -11.03 -64.70
CA PHE A 104 10.03 -9.67 -65.16
C PHE A 104 10.14 -9.61 -66.68
N TYR A 105 10.81 -10.58 -67.30
CA TYR A 105 10.98 -10.58 -68.76
C TYR A 105 9.74 -11.05 -69.51
N THR A 106 8.97 -11.99 -68.95
CA THR A 106 7.73 -12.48 -69.58
C THR A 106 6.66 -11.40 -69.61
N ASP A 107 6.54 -10.65 -68.52
CA ASP A 107 5.51 -9.63 -68.33
C ASP A 107 5.75 -8.44 -69.27
N ILE A 108 6.99 -7.98 -69.38
CA ILE A 108 7.34 -6.92 -70.34
C ILE A 108 7.08 -7.38 -71.79
N ALA A 109 7.43 -8.63 -72.13
CA ALA A 109 7.19 -9.17 -73.47
C ALA A 109 5.69 -9.29 -73.81
N ALA A 110 4.86 -9.59 -72.81
CA ALA A 110 3.40 -9.57 -72.91
C ALA A 110 2.83 -8.15 -73.08
N GLY A 111 3.62 -7.12 -72.76
CA GLY A 111 3.25 -5.71 -72.88
C GLY A 111 2.78 -5.06 -71.59
N THR A 112 2.93 -5.74 -70.44
CA THR A 112 2.59 -5.17 -69.13
C THR A 112 3.81 -4.44 -68.53
N PRO A 113 3.70 -3.14 -68.17
CA PRO A 113 4.72 -2.45 -67.41
C PRO A 113 5.08 -3.22 -66.15
N THR A 114 6.37 -3.50 -65.95
CA THR A 114 6.83 -4.31 -64.82
C THR A 114 7.85 -3.56 -63.99
N ARG A 115 7.67 -3.57 -62.68
CA ARG A 115 8.56 -2.96 -61.68
C ARG A 115 9.29 -4.05 -60.93
N PHE A 116 10.58 -3.87 -60.68
CA PHE A 116 11.37 -4.81 -59.90
C PHE A 116 12.41 -4.09 -59.08
N PHE A 117 12.65 -4.54 -57.86
CA PHE A 117 13.63 -3.94 -56.97
C PHE A 117 14.68 -4.98 -56.57
N ARG A 118 15.96 -4.60 -56.61
CA ARG A 118 17.06 -5.49 -56.19
C ARG A 118 18.19 -4.70 -55.55
N GLY A 119 18.50 -5.04 -54.29
CA GLY A 119 19.44 -4.23 -53.51
C GLY A 119 18.92 -2.80 -53.45
N ASP A 120 19.74 -1.82 -53.82
CA ASP A 120 19.33 -0.41 -53.89
C ASP A 120 18.91 0.04 -55.29
N THR A 121 18.88 -0.88 -56.26
CA THR A 121 18.60 -0.57 -57.67
C THR A 121 17.16 -0.95 -58.02
N SER A 122 16.42 0.04 -58.49
CA SER A 122 15.07 -0.15 -59.04
C SER A 122 15.15 -0.34 -60.55
N TYR A 123 14.35 -1.27 -61.06
CA TYR A 123 14.24 -1.62 -62.47
C TYR A 123 12.81 -1.41 -62.94
N VAL A 124 12.66 -0.76 -64.09
CA VAL A 124 11.38 -0.65 -64.80
C VAL A 124 11.54 -1.23 -66.19
N GLY A 125 10.57 -2.05 -66.57
CA GLY A 125 10.49 -2.67 -67.87
C GLY A 125 9.23 -2.25 -68.62
N LEU A 126 9.38 -1.81 -69.86
CA LEU A 126 8.30 -1.39 -70.75
C LEU A 126 8.47 -2.00 -72.14
N ALA A 127 7.36 -2.17 -72.87
CA ALA A 127 7.39 -2.56 -74.27
C ALA A 127 6.75 -1.46 -75.13
N VAL A 128 7.51 -0.94 -76.09
CA VAL A 128 7.04 0.05 -77.07
C VAL A 128 6.93 -0.62 -78.44
N SER A 129 5.83 -0.38 -79.14
CA SER A 129 5.59 -0.96 -80.47
C SER A 129 6.15 -0.03 -81.54
N ASN A 130 6.97 -0.57 -82.45
CA ASN A 130 7.52 0.15 -83.60
C ASN A 130 7.19 -0.64 -84.87
N GLY A 131 6.08 -0.30 -85.52
CA GLY A 131 5.55 -1.07 -86.65
C GLY A 131 5.19 -2.52 -86.25
N SER A 132 5.79 -3.51 -86.92
CA SER A 132 5.56 -4.95 -86.67
C SER A 132 6.48 -5.55 -85.60
N GLN A 133 7.40 -4.78 -85.02
CA GLN A 133 8.35 -5.23 -84.01
C GLN A 133 8.14 -4.52 -82.66
N LYS A 134 8.30 -5.26 -81.56
CA LYS A 134 8.27 -4.72 -80.20
C LYS A 134 9.69 -4.44 -79.69
N LEU A 135 9.89 -3.26 -79.12
CA LEU A 135 11.09 -2.84 -78.41
C LEU A 135 10.87 -2.99 -76.91
N LEU A 136 11.73 -3.74 -76.24
CA LEU A 136 11.75 -3.88 -74.78
C LEU A 136 12.73 -2.87 -74.21
N ILE A 137 12.26 -1.95 -73.36
CA ILE A 137 13.07 -1.00 -72.63
C ILE A 137 13.19 -1.47 -71.19
N ILE A 138 14.42 -1.63 -70.72
CA ILE A 138 14.72 -1.89 -69.32
C ILE A 138 15.56 -0.71 -68.82
N SER A 139 14.99 0.04 -67.89
CA SER A 139 15.67 1.14 -67.20
C SER A 139 16.01 0.72 -65.78
N SER A 140 17.17 1.13 -65.31
CA SER A 140 17.59 0.94 -63.92
C SER A 140 18.15 2.22 -63.34
N ALA A 141 17.79 2.57 -62.12
CA ALA A 141 18.34 3.72 -61.39
C ALA A 141 18.37 3.42 -59.88
N VAL A 142 19.18 4.18 -59.13
CA VAL A 142 19.25 4.09 -57.66
C VAL A 142 18.60 5.34 -57.06
N ASP A 143 17.65 5.14 -56.14
CA ASP A 143 16.97 6.24 -55.45
C ASP A 143 17.79 6.75 -54.25
N LEU A 144 18.93 7.38 -54.51
CA LEU A 144 19.79 7.91 -53.43
C LEU A 144 19.05 8.92 -52.54
N PHE A 145 18.13 9.70 -53.12
CA PHE A 145 17.32 10.66 -52.38
C PHE A 145 16.28 9.97 -51.50
N GLY A 146 15.51 9.02 -52.05
CA GLY A 146 14.55 8.24 -51.28
C GLY A 146 15.19 7.43 -50.14
N LEU A 147 16.37 6.84 -50.38
CA LEU A 147 17.12 6.13 -49.33
C LEU A 147 17.55 7.08 -48.21
N ALA A 148 18.06 8.27 -48.54
CA ALA A 148 18.43 9.27 -47.55
C ALA A 148 17.21 9.81 -46.77
N GLU A 149 16.07 10.03 -47.44
CA GLU A 149 14.81 10.41 -46.81
C GLU A 149 14.32 9.32 -45.83
N MET A 150 14.44 8.05 -46.20
CA MET A 150 14.09 6.92 -45.32
C MET A 150 14.99 6.83 -44.09
N ASP A 151 16.29 7.06 -44.23
CA ASP A 151 17.21 7.10 -43.09
C ASP A 151 16.93 8.29 -42.15
N ASN A 152 16.65 9.46 -42.72
CA ASN A 152 16.23 10.64 -41.95
C ASN A 152 14.91 10.40 -41.21
N LEU A 153 13.91 9.82 -41.89
CA LEU A 153 12.63 9.47 -41.28
C LEU A 153 12.81 8.46 -40.14
N LYS A 154 13.62 7.42 -40.33
CA LYS A 154 13.95 6.43 -39.30
C LYS A 154 14.54 7.10 -38.05
N ASN A 155 15.53 7.97 -38.23
CA ASN A 155 16.16 8.68 -37.12
C ASN A 155 15.17 9.62 -36.42
N LEU A 156 14.33 10.34 -37.18
CA LEU A 156 13.30 11.21 -36.62
C LEU A 156 12.28 10.42 -35.78
N LEU A 157 11.82 9.27 -36.28
CA LEU A 157 10.89 8.39 -35.56
C LEU A 157 11.53 7.80 -34.29
N LEU A 158 12.80 7.39 -34.34
CA LEU A 158 13.52 6.87 -33.17
C LEU A 158 13.71 7.94 -32.09
N ILE A 159 14.15 9.14 -32.47
CA ILE A 159 14.32 10.26 -31.53
C ILE A 159 12.96 10.68 -30.95
N GLY A 160 11.94 10.78 -31.80
CA GLY A 160 10.57 11.07 -31.38
C GLY A 160 10.05 10.06 -30.37
N PHE A 161 10.23 8.76 -30.63
CA PHE A 161 9.85 7.69 -29.72
C PHE A 161 10.51 7.81 -28.34
N LEU A 162 11.84 8.07 -28.31
CA LEU A 162 12.58 8.22 -27.05
C LEU A 162 12.10 9.44 -26.25
N ILE A 163 11.88 10.58 -26.93
CA ILE A 163 11.35 11.78 -26.30
C ILE A 163 9.94 11.53 -25.75
N SER A 164 9.05 10.90 -26.54
CA SER A 164 7.71 10.56 -26.09
C SER A 164 7.72 9.63 -24.87
N MET A 165 8.64 8.67 -24.80
CA MET A 165 8.77 7.78 -23.63
C MET A 165 9.06 8.56 -22.34
N ILE A 166 9.94 9.56 -22.40
CA ILE A 166 10.26 10.43 -21.25
C ILE A 166 9.01 11.20 -20.80
N PHE A 167 8.27 11.78 -21.75
CA PHE A 167 7.04 12.51 -21.45
C PHE A 167 5.96 11.60 -20.85
N VAL A 168 5.69 10.45 -21.47
CA VAL A 168 4.69 9.48 -21.00
C VAL A 168 5.02 9.01 -19.59
N PHE A 169 6.28 8.68 -19.30
CA PHE A 169 6.69 8.25 -17.97
C PHE A 169 6.50 9.37 -16.93
N THR A 170 6.91 10.60 -17.27
CA THR A 170 6.82 11.76 -16.37
C THR A 170 5.37 12.12 -16.06
N PHE A 171 4.54 12.26 -17.09
CA PHE A 171 3.11 12.55 -16.93
C PHE A 171 2.37 11.40 -16.24
N GLY A 172 2.69 10.14 -16.57
CA GLY A 172 2.12 8.98 -15.92
C GLY A 172 2.39 8.96 -14.42
N LYS A 173 3.60 9.34 -14.00
CA LYS A 173 3.96 9.44 -12.57
C LYS A 173 3.20 10.56 -11.86
N LEU A 174 3.08 11.75 -12.47
CA LEU A 174 2.37 12.90 -11.92
C LEU A 174 0.87 12.60 -11.77
N PHE A 175 0.24 12.11 -12.84
CA PHE A 175 -1.18 11.73 -12.85
C PHE A 175 -1.47 10.66 -11.79
N SER A 176 -0.63 9.62 -11.71
CA SER A 176 -0.79 8.57 -10.71
C SER A 176 -0.64 9.12 -9.27
N ALA A 177 0.23 10.10 -9.04
CA ALA A 177 0.32 10.73 -7.73
C ALA A 177 -0.98 11.49 -7.38
N GLN A 178 -1.53 12.25 -8.31
CA GLN A 178 -2.75 13.02 -8.10
C GLN A 178 -3.95 12.12 -7.76
N VAL A 179 -4.13 11.00 -8.47
CA VAL A 179 -5.25 10.08 -8.25
C VAL A 179 -5.15 9.33 -6.92
N PHE A 180 -3.95 8.88 -6.53
CA PHE A 180 -3.80 8.00 -5.35
C PHE A 180 -3.52 8.75 -4.03
N ASN A 181 -3.14 10.02 -4.08
CA ASN A 181 -2.86 10.79 -2.87
C ASN A 181 -4.07 10.93 -1.91
N PRO A 182 -5.31 11.21 -2.38
CA PRO A 182 -6.49 11.26 -1.52
C PRO A 182 -6.75 9.94 -0.77
N ILE A 183 -6.68 8.81 -1.48
CA ILE A 183 -6.85 7.47 -0.90
C ILE A 183 -5.80 7.20 0.19
N ARG A 184 -4.53 7.59 -0.04
CA ARG A 184 -3.48 7.45 0.97
C ARG A 184 -3.74 8.30 2.21
N ARG A 185 -4.31 9.49 2.04
CA ARG A 185 -4.68 10.36 3.16
C ARG A 185 -5.77 9.69 4.00
N ILE A 186 -6.80 9.13 3.36
CA ILE A 186 -7.85 8.36 4.04
C ILE A 186 -7.25 7.19 4.80
N ILE A 187 -6.46 6.33 4.14
CA ILE A 187 -5.84 5.16 4.80
C ILE A 187 -5.00 5.58 6.02
N ARG A 188 -4.25 6.68 5.92
CA ARG A 188 -3.44 7.19 7.03
C ARG A 188 -4.31 7.67 8.19
N ASN A 189 -5.37 8.42 7.90
CA ASN A 189 -6.29 8.93 8.92
C ASN A 189 -7.03 7.77 9.60
N VAL A 190 -7.55 6.81 8.83
CA VAL A 190 -8.24 5.62 9.37
C VAL A 190 -7.32 4.80 10.26
N LYS A 191 -6.05 4.60 9.88
CA LYS A 191 -5.07 3.90 10.73
C LYS A 191 -4.79 4.61 12.07
N GLY A 192 -5.06 5.91 12.16
CA GLY A 192 -4.93 6.68 13.40
C GLY A 192 -6.14 6.58 14.32
N ILE A 193 -7.30 6.13 13.81
CA ILE A 193 -8.54 6.02 14.57
C ILE A 193 -8.52 4.74 15.41
N ASN A 194 -8.82 4.88 16.69
CA ASN A 194 -8.91 3.85 17.72
C ASN A 194 -10.03 4.22 18.71
N ALA A 195 -10.26 3.38 19.72
CA ALA A 195 -11.33 3.54 20.72
C ALA A 195 -11.40 4.95 21.39
N HIS A 196 -10.28 5.65 21.51
CA HIS A 196 -10.18 6.92 22.25
C HIS A 196 -10.38 8.17 21.39
N ASN A 197 -10.32 8.04 20.06
CA ASN A 197 -10.47 9.15 19.12
C ASN A 197 -11.53 8.85 18.05
N LEU A 198 -12.57 8.10 18.42
CA LEU A 198 -13.72 7.83 17.55
C LEU A 198 -14.43 9.10 17.08
N HIS A 199 -14.35 10.21 17.81
CA HIS A 199 -14.90 11.51 17.42
C HIS A 199 -14.19 12.14 16.20
N GLN A 200 -13.02 11.64 15.80
CA GLN A 200 -12.35 12.13 14.60
C GLN A 200 -13.14 11.73 13.36
N ARG A 201 -13.20 12.64 12.38
CA ARG A 201 -13.87 12.41 11.09
C ARG A 201 -12.90 12.60 9.94
N LEU A 202 -13.13 11.84 8.87
CA LEU A 202 -12.41 12.03 7.62
C LEU A 202 -12.89 13.34 6.97
N VAL A 203 -11.92 14.14 6.53
CA VAL A 203 -12.19 15.40 5.82
C VAL A 203 -12.81 15.08 4.47
N THR A 204 -14.06 15.48 4.28
CA THR A 204 -14.71 15.54 2.96
C THR A 204 -14.24 16.82 2.28
N ALA A 205 -13.32 16.68 1.33
CA ALA A 205 -12.66 17.82 0.70
C ALA A 205 -13.55 18.53 -0.32
N GLY A 206 -14.79 18.90 0.02
CA GLY A 206 -15.71 19.71 -0.81
C GLY A 206 -16.02 19.21 -2.22
N SER A 207 -15.42 18.11 -2.68
CA SER A 207 -15.70 17.45 -3.95
C SER A 207 -16.87 16.48 -3.78
N GLN A 208 -17.68 16.34 -4.82
CA GLN A 208 -18.75 15.33 -4.91
C GLN A 208 -18.27 14.12 -5.71
N ASP A 209 -17.06 13.64 -5.41
CA ASP A 209 -16.46 12.48 -6.07
C ASP A 209 -16.60 11.22 -5.20
N GLU A 210 -16.23 10.06 -5.77
CA GLU A 210 -16.30 8.77 -5.09
C GLU A 210 -15.41 8.71 -3.83
N VAL A 211 -14.40 9.59 -3.72
CA VAL A 211 -13.54 9.68 -2.54
C VAL A 211 -14.26 10.38 -1.39
N ALA A 212 -15.08 11.39 -1.70
CA ALA A 212 -15.95 12.04 -0.74
C ALA A 212 -17.05 11.09 -0.24
N ASP A 213 -17.68 10.34 -1.15
CA ASP A 213 -18.69 9.33 -0.79
C ASP A 213 -18.12 8.24 0.13
N LEU A 214 -16.91 7.75 -0.18
CA LEU A 214 -16.20 6.81 0.68
C LEU A 214 -15.92 7.41 2.06
N SER A 215 -15.52 8.68 2.11
CA SER A 215 -15.24 9.38 3.37
C SER A 215 -16.52 9.56 4.20
N SER A 216 -17.64 9.91 3.56
CA SER A 216 -18.95 10.03 4.21
C SER A 216 -19.42 8.69 4.77
N THR A 217 -19.34 7.62 3.98
CA THR A 217 -19.72 6.27 4.41
C THR A 217 -18.91 5.81 5.61
N PHE A 218 -17.62 6.13 5.64
CA PHE A 218 -16.76 5.82 6.77
C PHE A 218 -17.12 6.66 8.00
N ASN A 219 -17.43 7.95 7.82
CA ASN A 219 -17.91 8.81 8.90
C ASN A 219 -19.23 8.30 9.49
N ASP A 220 -20.19 7.86 8.67
CA ASP A 220 -21.45 7.26 9.15
C ASP A 220 -21.21 5.98 9.99
N MET A 221 -20.21 5.17 9.61
CA MET A 221 -19.80 4.01 10.39
C MET A 221 -19.20 4.43 11.73
N LEU A 222 -18.35 5.46 11.74
CA LEU A 222 -17.77 6.02 12.97
C LEU A 222 -18.85 6.60 13.89
N ASP A 223 -19.84 7.31 13.35
CA ASP A 223 -20.98 7.83 14.11
C ASP A 223 -21.73 6.69 14.82
N ARG A 224 -22.03 5.60 14.09
CA ARG A 224 -22.71 4.43 14.67
C ARG A 224 -21.88 3.75 15.76
N LEU A 225 -20.56 3.66 15.56
CA LEU A 225 -19.67 3.08 16.56
C LEU A 225 -19.58 3.96 17.80
N GLU A 226 -19.43 5.27 17.65
CA GLU A 226 -19.39 6.24 18.74
C GLU A 226 -20.67 6.18 19.57
N ILE A 227 -21.83 6.24 18.93
CA ILE A 227 -23.14 6.10 19.59
C ILE A 227 -23.24 4.76 20.35
N THR A 228 -22.77 3.67 19.75
CA THR A 228 -22.84 2.34 20.40
C THR A 228 -21.95 2.28 21.65
N PHE A 229 -20.73 2.83 21.57
CA PHE A 229 -19.82 2.91 22.72
C PHE A 229 -20.38 3.80 23.83
N GLU A 230 -20.94 4.95 23.49
CA GLU A 230 -21.60 5.85 24.46
C GLU A 230 -22.78 5.18 25.15
N ILE A 231 -23.66 4.50 24.39
CA ILE A 231 -24.79 3.76 24.95
C ILE A 231 -24.30 2.65 25.90
N GLN A 232 -23.28 1.89 25.50
CA GLN A 232 -22.72 0.82 26.34
C GLN A 232 -22.16 1.38 27.65
N ASN A 233 -21.42 2.48 27.61
CA ASN A 233 -20.86 3.09 28.81
C ASN A 233 -21.94 3.69 29.71
N ASN A 234 -22.92 4.40 29.13
CA ASN A 234 -24.05 4.93 29.88
C ASN A 234 -24.88 3.81 30.51
N PHE A 235 -25.08 2.69 29.82
CA PHE A 235 -25.77 1.53 30.36
C PHE A 235 -25.04 0.94 31.56
N VAL A 236 -23.72 0.71 31.47
CA VAL A 236 -22.94 0.18 32.60
C VAL A 236 -22.92 1.16 33.77
N SER A 237 -22.80 2.46 33.48
CA SER A 237 -22.85 3.52 34.50
C SER A 237 -24.17 3.52 35.25
N ASN A 238 -25.28 3.60 34.52
CA ASN A 238 -26.62 3.63 35.08
C ASN A 238 -26.94 2.34 35.83
N ALA A 239 -26.63 1.16 35.27
CA ALA A 239 -26.85 -0.12 35.93
C ALA A 239 -26.07 -0.22 37.25
N SER A 240 -24.84 0.29 37.29
CA SER A 240 -24.02 0.29 38.51
C SER A 240 -24.61 1.18 39.60
N HIS A 241 -25.13 2.35 39.23
CA HIS A 241 -25.84 3.23 40.15
C HIS A 241 -27.14 2.60 40.67
N GLU A 242 -27.95 2.04 39.77
CA GLU A 242 -29.22 1.39 40.12
C GLU A 242 -29.03 0.13 40.98
N PHE A 243 -27.88 -0.55 40.90
CA PHE A 243 -27.56 -1.66 41.79
C PHE A 243 -27.01 -1.23 43.16
N ARG A 244 -26.34 -0.08 43.26
CA ARG A 244 -25.77 0.38 44.54
C ARG A 244 -26.87 0.62 45.58
N THR A 245 -27.97 1.26 45.17
CA THR A 245 -29.10 1.59 46.07
C THR A 245 -29.72 0.34 46.75
N PRO A 246 -30.19 -0.70 46.03
CA PRO A 246 -30.75 -1.89 46.65
C PRO A 246 -29.70 -2.68 47.45
N LEU A 247 -28.44 -2.69 47.03
CA LEU A 247 -27.36 -3.32 47.80
C LEU A 247 -27.13 -2.62 49.14
N THR A 248 -27.13 -1.29 49.18
CA THR A 248 -27.04 -0.51 50.42
C THR A 248 -28.19 -0.84 51.37
N VAL A 249 -29.42 -0.99 50.85
CA VAL A 249 -30.59 -1.39 51.66
C VAL A 249 -30.41 -2.81 52.21
N ILE A 250 -30.03 -3.78 51.37
CA ILE A 250 -29.80 -5.18 51.80
C ILE A 250 -28.72 -5.25 52.88
N SER A 251 -27.60 -4.54 52.69
CA SER A 251 -26.52 -4.45 53.68
C SER A 251 -26.99 -3.80 54.99
N GLY A 252 -27.78 -2.71 54.90
CA GLY A 252 -28.35 -2.04 56.06
C GLY A 252 -29.30 -2.93 56.87
N GLU A 253 -30.22 -3.64 56.21
CA GLU A 253 -31.13 -4.59 56.87
C GLU A 253 -30.39 -5.76 57.50
N ALA A 254 -29.36 -6.30 56.83
CA ALA A 254 -28.52 -7.35 57.41
C ALA A 254 -27.75 -6.86 58.64
N GLN A 255 -27.23 -5.64 58.62
CA GLN A 255 -26.56 -5.02 59.77
C GLN A 255 -27.52 -4.78 60.93
N LEU A 256 -28.73 -4.28 60.66
CA LEU A 256 -29.78 -4.14 61.67
C LEU A 256 -30.14 -5.48 62.30
N GLY A 257 -30.29 -6.53 61.48
CA GLY A 257 -30.52 -7.90 61.95
C GLY A 257 -29.41 -8.40 62.88
N LEU A 258 -28.14 -8.13 62.55
CA LEU A 258 -26.98 -8.50 63.39
C LEU A 258 -26.87 -7.69 64.69
N ALA A 259 -27.43 -6.49 64.73
CA ALA A 259 -27.43 -5.60 65.89
C ALA A 259 -28.48 -5.97 66.96
N ILE A 260 -29.46 -6.83 66.63
CA ILE A 260 -30.47 -7.30 67.59
C ILE A 260 -29.81 -8.26 68.61
N SER A 261 -29.99 -7.95 69.89
CA SER A 261 -29.57 -8.80 71.00
C SER A 261 -30.38 -10.11 71.05
N ASP A 262 -29.75 -11.22 71.43
CA ASP A 262 -30.39 -12.54 71.62
C ASP A 262 -31.06 -13.18 70.38
N ILE A 263 -30.61 -12.82 69.16
CA ILE A 263 -31.05 -13.53 67.94
C ILE A 263 -30.53 -14.99 67.92
N PRO A 264 -31.31 -15.95 67.38
CA PRO A 264 -30.84 -17.32 67.18
C PRO A 264 -29.57 -17.37 66.33
N GLN A 265 -28.64 -18.29 66.65
CA GLN A 265 -27.37 -18.41 65.94
C GLN A 265 -27.55 -18.61 64.43
N ALA A 266 -28.54 -19.42 64.01
CA ALA A 266 -28.85 -19.64 62.60
C ALA A 266 -29.26 -18.33 61.86
N ALA A 267 -29.94 -17.41 62.54
CA ALA A 267 -30.30 -16.11 61.98
C ALA A 267 -29.07 -15.20 61.85
N ARG A 268 -28.19 -15.21 62.86
CA ARG A 268 -26.91 -14.49 62.84
C ARG A 268 -26.01 -14.95 61.67
N ASP A 269 -25.93 -16.26 61.45
CA ASP A 269 -25.17 -16.85 60.34
C ASP A 269 -25.78 -16.47 58.98
N SER A 270 -27.11 -16.44 58.89
CA SER A 270 -27.83 -16.00 57.69
C SER A 270 -27.58 -14.52 57.37
N PHE A 271 -27.72 -13.61 58.34
CA PHE A 271 -27.45 -12.18 58.12
C PHE A 271 -25.99 -11.91 57.77
N THR A 272 -25.06 -12.64 58.39
CA THR A 272 -23.63 -12.54 58.06
C THR A 272 -23.36 -13.01 56.62
N THR A 273 -24.07 -14.05 56.17
CA THR A 273 -24.00 -14.53 54.77
C THR A 273 -24.57 -13.51 53.80
N ILE A 274 -25.73 -12.91 54.12
CA ILE A 274 -26.36 -11.86 53.30
C ILE A 274 -25.43 -10.66 53.16
N LEU A 275 -24.87 -10.17 54.28
CA LEU A 275 -23.94 -9.04 54.29
C LEU A 275 -22.72 -9.33 53.42
N ARG A 276 -22.12 -10.51 53.56
CA ARG A 276 -20.96 -10.94 52.76
C ARG A 276 -21.26 -11.02 51.26
N GLU A 277 -22.44 -11.51 50.86
CA GLU A 277 -22.83 -11.55 49.44
C GLU A 277 -23.20 -10.16 48.90
N ALA A 278 -23.79 -9.28 49.72
CA ALA A 278 -24.08 -7.90 49.35
C ALA A 278 -22.81 -7.08 49.11
N GLU A 279 -21.82 -7.15 50.03
CA GLU A 279 -20.49 -6.55 49.86
C GLU A 279 -19.79 -7.07 48.60
N LYS A 280 -19.93 -8.36 48.31
CA LYS A 280 -19.40 -8.97 47.08
C LYS A 280 -20.06 -8.38 45.84
N LEU A 281 -21.38 -8.26 45.81
CA LEU A 281 -22.09 -7.66 44.67
C LEU A 281 -21.71 -6.19 44.49
N GLU A 282 -21.56 -5.44 45.59
CA GLU A 282 -21.11 -4.04 45.54
C GLU A 282 -19.70 -3.90 44.94
N HIS A 283 -18.78 -4.78 45.34
CA HIS A 283 -17.45 -4.79 44.75
C HIS A 283 -17.49 -5.13 43.25
N LEU A 284 -18.31 -6.11 42.84
CA LEU A 284 -18.46 -6.50 41.44
C LEU A 284 -19.03 -5.36 40.59
N THR A 285 -20.07 -4.67 41.06
CA THR A 285 -20.69 -3.54 40.35
C THR A 285 -19.74 -2.36 40.23
N ASN A 286 -19.06 -1.98 41.31
CA ASN A 286 -18.05 -0.92 41.27
C ASN A 286 -16.89 -1.26 40.33
N SER A 287 -16.45 -2.52 40.30
CA SER A 287 -15.36 -2.94 39.40
C SER A 287 -15.79 -2.98 37.93
N MET A 288 -17.05 -3.35 37.64
CA MET A 288 -17.63 -3.29 36.31
C MET A 288 -17.79 -1.84 35.83
N LEU A 289 -18.19 -0.94 36.72
CA LEU A 289 -18.23 0.49 36.47
C LEU A 289 -16.85 1.05 36.11
N SER A 290 -15.83 0.73 36.91
CA SER A 290 -14.46 1.15 36.63
C SER A 290 -13.98 0.64 35.27
N LEU A 291 -14.27 -0.61 34.92
CA LEU A 291 -13.95 -1.17 33.59
C LEU A 291 -14.62 -0.40 32.45
N ALA A 292 -15.91 -0.07 32.57
CA ALA A 292 -16.61 0.70 31.53
C ALA A 292 -16.08 2.14 31.43
N GLN A 293 -15.79 2.78 32.56
CA GLN A 293 -15.27 4.15 32.59
C GLN A 293 -13.84 4.25 32.04
N THR A 294 -13.00 3.22 32.19
CA THR A 294 -11.66 3.24 31.58
C THR A 294 -11.66 3.34 30.05
N GLY A 295 -12.76 2.99 29.38
CA GLY A 295 -12.86 3.08 27.93
C GLY A 295 -13.22 4.46 27.39
N PHE A 296 -13.74 5.37 28.22
CA PHE A 296 -14.31 6.63 27.77
C PHE A 296 -14.49 7.61 28.94
N ASP A 297 -13.52 8.50 29.15
CA ASP A 297 -13.81 9.79 29.76
C ASP A 297 -13.38 10.91 28.80
N GLY A 298 -14.39 11.52 28.18
CA GLY A 298 -14.25 12.72 27.36
C GLY A 298 -13.95 13.98 28.18
N LYS A 299 -13.86 13.89 29.51
CA LYS A 299 -13.32 14.95 30.35
C LYS A 299 -11.80 14.92 30.28
N LYS A 300 -11.20 15.82 29.49
CA LYS A 300 -9.76 16.18 29.46
C LYS A 300 -8.93 15.34 30.43
N GLU A 301 -8.67 14.08 30.06
CA GLU A 301 -7.79 13.22 30.82
C GLU A 301 -6.46 13.95 30.86
N GLN A 302 -5.93 14.20 32.07
CA GLN A 302 -4.65 14.90 32.23
C GLN A 302 -3.52 13.96 31.83
N TRP A 303 -3.39 13.74 30.53
CA TRP A 303 -2.19 13.15 29.95
C TRP A 303 -1.06 14.14 30.17
N GLY A 304 -0.08 13.73 30.95
CA GLY A 304 1.06 14.53 31.32
C GLY A 304 2.32 13.70 31.31
N VAL A 305 3.47 14.40 31.36
CA VAL A 305 4.74 13.74 31.63
C VAL A 305 4.74 13.35 33.11
N LEU A 306 4.88 12.06 33.40
CA LEU A 306 4.98 11.54 34.75
C LEU A 306 6.25 10.71 34.92
N ARG A 307 6.77 10.71 36.14
CA ARG A 307 7.92 9.93 36.58
C ARG A 307 7.46 8.62 37.21
N ILE A 308 7.96 7.49 36.70
CA ILE A 308 7.49 6.17 37.15
C ILE A 308 7.99 5.80 38.54
N ASP A 309 9.19 6.23 38.91
CA ASP A 309 9.72 6.06 40.26
C ASP A 309 8.85 6.74 41.33
N GLU A 310 8.39 7.96 41.07
CA GLU A 310 7.43 8.68 41.95
C GLU A 310 6.06 7.98 41.99
N LEU A 311 5.60 7.48 40.84
CA LEU A 311 4.35 6.73 40.77
C LEU A 311 4.42 5.43 41.58
N ILE A 312 5.53 4.70 41.51
CA ILE A 312 5.72 3.45 42.25
C ILE A 312 5.78 3.70 43.77
N LEU A 313 6.40 4.80 44.21
CA LEU A 313 6.33 5.23 45.62
C LEU A 313 4.88 5.48 46.05
N SER A 314 4.12 6.21 45.23
CA SER A 314 2.70 6.49 45.47
C SER A 314 1.83 5.22 45.49
N VAL A 315 2.18 4.19 44.69
CA VAL A 315 1.52 2.88 44.68
C VAL A 315 1.84 2.11 45.96
N LYS A 316 3.11 2.14 46.42
CA LYS A 316 3.51 1.53 47.68
C LYS A 316 2.75 2.13 48.86
N GLU A 317 2.69 3.46 48.95
CA GLU A 317 1.94 4.15 50.02
C GLU A 317 0.47 3.72 50.07
N ALA A 318 -0.17 3.60 48.90
CA ALA A 318 -1.54 3.12 48.80
C ALA A 318 -1.66 1.65 49.26
N ALA A 319 -0.71 0.79 48.89
CA ALA A 319 -0.69 -0.61 49.32
C ALA A 319 -0.46 -0.75 50.83
N ASP A 320 0.41 0.07 51.43
CA ASP A 320 0.69 0.13 52.87
C ASP A 320 -0.56 0.51 53.68
N MET A 321 -1.37 1.42 53.15
CA MET A 321 -2.64 1.83 53.76
C MET A 321 -3.71 0.73 53.68
N ILE A 322 -3.81 0.02 52.55
CA ILE A 322 -4.83 -1.00 52.30
C ILE A 322 -4.49 -2.33 53.00
N MET A 323 -3.21 -2.70 53.03
CA MET A 323 -2.72 -3.95 53.62
C MET A 323 -1.60 -3.68 54.62
N PRO A 324 -1.95 -3.25 55.85
CA PRO A 324 -0.97 -3.00 56.90
C PRO A 324 -0.19 -4.29 57.21
N GLY A 325 1.14 -4.24 57.08
CA GLY A 325 2.02 -5.39 57.30
C GLY A 325 2.44 -6.13 56.04
N ASN A 326 2.16 -5.60 54.84
CA ASN A 326 2.82 -6.07 53.62
C ASN A 326 4.34 -5.85 53.69
N HIS A 327 5.09 -6.59 52.87
CA HIS A 327 6.54 -6.51 52.80
C HIS A 327 7.01 -6.10 51.39
N ILE A 328 6.55 -4.95 50.91
CA ILE A 328 6.98 -4.42 49.60
C ILE A 328 8.39 -3.84 49.70
N LYS A 329 9.28 -4.33 48.83
CA LYS A 329 10.64 -3.80 48.64
C LYS A 329 10.74 -3.20 47.25
N ILE A 330 11.20 -1.96 47.17
CA ILE A 330 11.49 -1.30 45.90
C ILE A 330 13.01 -1.28 45.76
N ASP A 331 13.50 -1.82 44.66
CA ASP A 331 14.91 -1.84 44.29
C ASP A 331 15.19 -0.67 43.34
N PHE A 332 16.00 0.28 43.81
CA PHE A 332 16.44 1.44 43.06
C PHE A 332 17.89 1.32 42.58
N ASP A 333 18.57 0.20 42.83
CA ASP A 333 20.01 0.06 42.58
C ASP A 333 20.32 -0.02 41.07
N ASN A 334 19.34 -0.42 40.26
CA ASN A 334 19.47 -0.59 38.81
C ASN A 334 18.69 0.45 37.99
N LEU A 335 18.41 1.63 38.56
CA LEU A 335 17.77 2.71 37.81
C LEU A 335 18.65 3.15 36.62
N PRO A 336 18.04 3.58 35.50
CA PRO A 336 18.79 4.12 34.38
C PRO A 336 19.56 5.39 34.78
N GLU A 337 20.78 5.56 34.28
CA GLU A 337 21.58 6.79 34.50
C GLU A 337 20.93 8.06 33.90
N ASP A 338 20.01 7.89 32.96
CA ASP A 338 19.31 8.96 32.25
C ASP A 338 17.88 9.09 32.80
N ASP A 339 17.65 10.14 33.60
CA ASP A 339 16.36 10.46 34.21
C ASP A 339 15.21 10.59 33.20
N GLU A 340 15.51 10.99 31.95
CA GLU A 340 14.47 11.09 30.92
C GLU A 340 13.89 9.71 30.56
N LYS A 341 14.61 8.62 30.82
CA LYS A 341 14.13 7.24 30.61
C LYS A 341 13.16 6.77 31.68
N LEU A 342 13.07 7.50 32.80
CA LEU A 342 12.10 7.27 33.88
C LEU A 342 10.79 8.05 33.69
N SER A 343 10.74 8.90 32.67
CA SER A 343 9.58 9.71 32.35
C SER A 343 8.79 9.12 31.17
N LEU A 344 7.46 9.14 31.26
CA LEU A 344 6.57 8.78 30.15
C LEU A 344 5.37 9.71 30.09
N ASN A 345 4.72 9.79 28.93
CA ASN A 345 3.46 10.51 28.78
C ASN A 345 2.29 9.55 29.04
N GLY A 346 1.46 9.86 30.03
CA GLY A 346 0.37 8.99 30.45
C GLY A 346 -0.59 9.66 31.42
N ASN A 347 -1.59 8.88 31.83
CA ASN A 347 -2.54 9.27 32.85
C ASN A 347 -2.11 8.67 34.19
N GLU A 348 -1.69 9.53 35.11
CA GLU A 348 -1.18 9.14 36.42
C GLU A 348 -2.22 8.35 37.23
N THR A 349 -3.47 8.82 37.29
CA THR A 349 -4.55 8.18 38.05
C THR A 349 -4.82 6.75 37.56
N LEU A 350 -4.88 6.56 36.24
CA LEU A 350 -5.10 5.25 35.65
C LEU A 350 -3.91 4.32 35.89
N LEU A 351 -2.68 4.77 35.61
CA LEU A 351 -1.49 3.95 35.84
C LEU A 351 -1.32 3.58 37.31
N LYS A 352 -1.59 4.51 38.24
CA LYS A 352 -1.62 4.24 39.68
C LYS A 352 -2.61 3.12 40.00
N ALA A 353 -3.83 3.18 39.45
CA ALA A 353 -4.84 2.16 39.66
C ALA A 353 -4.43 0.78 39.10
N ALA A 354 -3.81 0.75 37.92
CA ALA A 354 -3.33 -0.49 37.30
C ALA A 354 -2.21 -1.14 38.12
N LEU A 355 -1.17 -0.37 38.48
CA LEU A 355 -0.03 -0.85 39.25
C LEU A 355 -0.45 -1.26 40.67
N THR A 356 -1.32 -0.49 41.32
CA THR A 356 -1.86 -0.85 42.64
C THR A 356 -2.60 -2.18 42.59
N ASN A 357 -3.39 -2.46 41.53
CA ASN A 357 -4.06 -3.74 41.37
C ASN A 357 -3.07 -4.92 41.23
N ILE A 358 -1.96 -4.73 40.51
CA ILE A 358 -0.94 -5.78 40.33
C ILE A 358 -0.19 -5.99 41.64
N VAL A 359 0.23 -4.92 42.31
CA VAL A 359 0.96 -4.98 43.60
C VAL A 359 0.10 -5.59 44.70
N LEU A 360 -1.18 -5.21 44.82
CA LEU A 360 -2.08 -5.80 45.81
C LEU A 360 -2.32 -7.29 45.55
N ASN A 361 -2.44 -7.71 44.28
CA ASN A 361 -2.51 -9.14 43.97
C ASN A 361 -1.22 -9.87 44.36
N SER A 362 -0.07 -9.28 44.06
CA SER A 362 1.24 -9.84 44.40
C SER A 362 1.36 -10.02 45.92
N CYS A 363 1.06 -8.99 46.72
CA CYS A 363 1.09 -9.05 48.19
C CYS A 363 0.13 -10.11 48.73
N LYS A 364 -1.09 -10.13 48.21
CA LYS A 364 -2.14 -11.05 48.63
C LYS A 364 -1.79 -12.51 48.38
N TYR A 365 -1.13 -12.83 47.27
CA TYR A 365 -0.77 -14.22 46.93
C TYR A 365 0.63 -14.61 47.41
N SER A 366 1.45 -13.66 47.87
CA SER A 366 2.79 -13.89 48.45
C SER A 366 2.77 -14.56 49.84
N ASP A 367 1.59 -14.66 50.48
CA ASP A 367 1.44 -15.25 51.83
C ASP A 367 2.41 -14.65 52.85
N ASN A 368 2.43 -13.31 52.91
CA ASN A 368 3.29 -12.49 53.76
C ASN A 368 4.80 -12.52 53.46
N LYS A 369 5.23 -13.21 52.39
CA LYS A 369 6.60 -13.08 51.88
C LYS A 369 6.81 -11.73 51.17
N PRO A 370 8.06 -11.27 51.03
CA PRO A 370 8.36 -10.03 50.33
C PRO A 370 7.79 -9.98 48.91
N VAL A 371 7.44 -8.79 48.45
CA VAL A 371 7.16 -8.50 47.05
C VAL A 371 8.20 -7.50 46.58
N ASP A 372 8.97 -7.89 45.58
CA ASP A 372 10.07 -7.09 45.05
C ASP A 372 9.59 -6.32 43.81
N ILE A 373 9.83 -5.01 43.77
CA ILE A 373 9.52 -4.14 42.64
C ILE A 373 10.83 -3.60 42.05
N GLN A 374 11.06 -3.88 40.77
CA GLN A 374 12.24 -3.44 40.03
C GLN A 374 11.83 -2.58 38.83
N ILE A 375 12.61 -1.53 38.56
CA ILE A 375 12.41 -0.66 37.40
C ILE A 375 13.65 -0.75 36.53
N SER A 376 13.46 -1.05 35.24
CA SER A 376 14.54 -1.03 34.25
C SER A 376 14.07 -0.30 32.99
N ALA A 377 15.00 0.28 32.22
CA ALA A 377 14.65 0.95 30.99
C ALA A 377 15.69 0.71 29.90
N ASN A 378 15.23 0.57 28.67
CA ASN A 378 16.09 0.59 27.47
C ASN A 378 15.79 1.84 26.64
N GLN A 379 16.23 1.89 25.38
CA GLN A 379 16.03 3.05 24.50
C GLN A 379 14.56 3.25 24.08
N ILE A 380 13.72 2.23 24.19
CA ILE A 380 12.36 2.18 23.61
C ILE A 380 11.29 2.01 24.70
N HIS A 381 11.53 1.13 25.66
CA HIS A 381 10.59 0.74 26.69
C HIS A 381 11.21 0.79 28.09
N MET A 382 10.39 1.17 29.05
CA MET A 382 10.58 0.95 30.46
C MET A 382 9.85 -0.33 30.87
N THR A 383 10.44 -1.10 31.78
CA THR A 383 9.85 -2.30 32.37
C THR A 383 9.76 -2.12 33.88
N ILE A 384 8.60 -2.43 34.44
CA ILE A 384 8.35 -2.51 35.88
C ILE A 384 8.08 -3.98 36.19
N ASP A 385 8.99 -4.62 36.90
CA ASP A 385 8.88 -6.01 37.32
C ASP A 385 8.36 -6.06 38.76
N ILE A 386 7.24 -6.75 38.96
CA ILE A 386 6.60 -6.96 40.26
C ILE A 386 6.65 -8.46 40.55
N ILE A 387 7.44 -8.86 41.53
CA ILE A 387 7.79 -10.26 41.80
C ILE A 387 7.28 -10.65 43.19
N ASP A 388 6.35 -11.60 43.24
CA ASP A 388 5.95 -12.29 44.46
C ASP A 388 6.59 -13.67 44.59
N HIS A 389 6.75 -14.13 45.83
CA HIS A 389 7.29 -15.46 46.15
C HIS A 389 6.19 -16.41 46.65
N GLY A 390 4.99 -16.23 46.12
CA GLY A 390 3.75 -16.82 46.60
C GLY A 390 3.41 -18.20 46.05
N ILE A 391 2.12 -18.46 45.94
CA ILE A 391 1.58 -19.76 45.49
C ILE A 391 1.83 -20.07 44.01
N GLY A 392 2.16 -19.06 43.21
CA GLY A 392 2.24 -19.15 41.75
C GLY A 392 0.90 -19.45 41.06
N ILE A 393 0.93 -19.56 39.74
CA ILE A 393 -0.23 -19.77 38.86
C ILE A 393 0.02 -21.05 38.05
N PRO A 394 -0.96 -21.95 37.93
CA PRO A 394 -0.83 -23.12 37.06
C PRO A 394 -0.60 -22.73 35.59
N ASP A 395 0.37 -23.36 34.91
CA ASP A 395 0.77 -23.01 33.53
C ASP A 395 -0.39 -22.91 32.54
N LYS A 396 -1.39 -23.80 32.66
CA LYS A 396 -2.57 -23.84 31.79
C LYS A 396 -3.52 -22.67 31.98
N GLU A 397 -3.40 -21.97 33.10
CA GLU A 397 -4.31 -20.90 33.53
C GLU A 397 -3.69 -19.50 33.39
N ILE A 398 -2.36 -19.39 33.19
CA ILE A 398 -1.65 -18.10 33.04
C ILE A 398 -2.28 -17.23 31.95
N GLY A 399 -2.66 -17.81 30.80
CA GLY A 399 -3.28 -17.07 29.70
C GLY A 399 -4.69 -16.55 29.99
N GLN A 400 -5.36 -17.05 31.03
CA GLN A 400 -6.76 -16.72 31.37
C GLN A 400 -6.89 -15.69 32.49
N ILE A 401 -5.79 -15.34 33.19
CA ILE A 401 -5.83 -14.43 34.34
C ILE A 401 -6.28 -12.99 34.00
N PHE A 402 -6.26 -12.63 32.72
CA PHE A 402 -6.75 -11.36 32.20
C PHE A 402 -8.21 -11.41 31.74
N VAL A 403 -8.88 -12.57 31.83
CA VAL A 403 -10.31 -12.71 31.54
C VAL A 403 -11.12 -12.20 32.76
N PRO A 404 -12.09 -11.29 32.57
CA PRO A 404 -12.95 -10.84 33.66
C PRO A 404 -13.60 -12.00 34.42
N PHE A 405 -13.62 -11.90 35.75
CA PHE A 405 -14.18 -12.88 36.68
C PHE A 405 -13.44 -14.23 36.75
N PHE A 406 -12.38 -14.43 35.96
CA PHE A 406 -11.56 -15.62 36.05
C PHE A 406 -10.74 -15.63 37.34
N ARG A 407 -10.64 -16.81 37.95
CA ARG A 407 -9.80 -17.06 39.13
C ARG A 407 -9.09 -18.39 38.96
N ALA A 408 -7.78 -18.38 39.20
CA ALA A 408 -6.99 -19.60 39.13
C ALA A 408 -7.45 -20.61 40.21
N SER A 409 -7.40 -21.90 39.86
CA SER A 409 -7.95 -23.01 40.65
C SER A 409 -7.33 -23.13 42.05
N ASN A 410 -6.08 -22.69 42.22
CA ASN A 410 -5.35 -22.69 43.49
C ASN A 410 -5.63 -21.46 44.39
N THR A 411 -6.48 -20.52 43.96
CA THR A 411 -6.74 -19.27 44.72
C THR A 411 -7.88 -19.37 45.73
N VAL A 412 -8.50 -20.54 45.92
CA VAL A 412 -9.73 -20.74 46.74
C VAL A 412 -9.61 -20.15 48.15
N LYS A 413 -8.42 -20.25 48.77
CA LYS A 413 -8.17 -19.73 50.13
C LYS A 413 -8.10 -18.20 50.21
N TYR A 414 -8.01 -17.50 49.08
CA TYR A 414 -7.82 -16.06 49.00
C TYR A 414 -9.11 -15.35 48.57
N LYS A 415 -9.47 -14.23 49.21
CA LYS A 415 -10.68 -13.45 48.88
C LYS A 415 -10.47 -12.62 47.62
N GLY A 416 -11.33 -12.71 46.60
CA GLY A 416 -11.24 -11.85 45.41
C GLY A 416 -12.20 -12.24 44.28
N TYR A 417 -12.33 -11.36 43.30
CA TYR A 417 -13.39 -11.44 42.30
C TYR A 417 -12.92 -11.55 40.83
N GLY A 418 -11.61 -11.49 40.58
CA GLY A 418 -11.07 -11.68 39.23
C GLY A 418 -11.24 -10.48 38.29
N ILE A 419 -11.29 -9.25 38.81
CA ILE A 419 -11.50 -8.03 37.98
C ILE A 419 -10.27 -7.11 37.93
N GLY A 420 -9.43 -7.11 38.98
CA GLY A 420 -8.28 -6.21 39.08
C GLY A 420 -7.23 -6.39 37.97
N LEU A 421 -6.86 -7.64 37.63
CA LEU A 421 -5.89 -7.91 36.55
C LEU A 421 -6.44 -7.56 35.15
N PRO A 422 -7.69 -7.92 34.78
CA PRO A 422 -8.30 -7.44 33.54
C PRO A 422 -8.30 -5.90 33.42
N LEU A 423 -8.64 -5.18 34.51
CA LEU A 423 -8.62 -3.72 34.55
C LEU A 423 -7.20 -3.17 34.34
N ALA A 424 -6.22 -3.71 35.08
CA ALA A 424 -4.82 -3.33 34.93
C ALA A 424 -4.34 -3.55 33.49
N ASN A 425 -4.65 -4.70 32.88
CA ASN A 425 -4.27 -5.01 31.51
C ASN A 425 -4.90 -4.03 30.50
N ASN A 426 -6.17 -3.66 30.68
CA ASN A 426 -6.82 -2.66 29.83
C ASN A 426 -6.11 -1.30 29.94
N ILE A 427 -5.84 -0.83 31.15
CA ILE A 427 -5.15 0.44 31.38
C ILE A 427 -3.74 0.43 30.78
N ILE A 428 -2.95 -0.64 30.97
CA ILE A 428 -1.61 -0.74 30.40
C ILE A 428 -1.68 -0.74 28.86
N ARG A 429 -2.66 -1.43 28.26
CA ARG A 429 -2.88 -1.39 26.80
C ARG A 429 -3.30 -0.01 26.30
N MET A 430 -4.07 0.77 27.06
CA MET A 430 -4.38 2.17 26.72
C MET A 430 -3.11 3.03 26.65
N HIS A 431 -2.14 2.75 27.52
CA HIS A 431 -0.80 3.35 27.50
C HIS A 431 0.15 2.69 26.49
N ARG A 432 -0.39 1.83 25.61
CA ARG A 432 0.34 1.07 24.57
C ARG A 432 1.46 0.19 25.14
N GLY A 433 1.31 -0.21 26.39
CA GLY A 433 2.17 -1.18 27.04
C GLY A 433 1.69 -2.61 26.90
N SER A 434 2.46 -3.52 27.48
CA SER A 434 2.12 -4.94 27.62
C SER A 434 2.41 -5.43 29.04
N ILE A 435 1.71 -6.49 29.45
CA ILE A 435 2.00 -7.21 30.70
C ILE A 435 2.43 -8.62 30.31
N HIS A 436 3.64 -9.00 30.71
CA HIS A 436 4.14 -10.37 30.61
C HIS A 436 4.11 -11.02 31.98
N VAL A 437 3.82 -12.33 32.03
CA VAL A 437 3.66 -13.05 33.28
C VAL A 437 4.47 -14.32 33.23
N LEU A 438 5.37 -14.47 34.18
CA LEU A 438 6.13 -15.70 34.43
C LEU A 438 5.73 -16.19 35.82
N SER A 439 5.24 -17.42 35.90
CA SER A 439 4.78 -17.97 37.17
C SER A 439 5.09 -19.45 37.24
N LYS A 440 5.38 -19.94 38.44
CA LYS A 440 5.52 -21.36 38.71
C LYS A 440 4.92 -21.69 40.07
N VAL A 441 4.10 -22.73 40.08
CA VAL A 441 3.37 -23.14 41.28
C VAL A 441 4.34 -23.45 42.42
N GLY A 442 4.14 -22.78 43.56
CA GLY A 442 4.96 -22.90 44.77
C GLY A 442 6.24 -22.06 44.79
N GLU A 443 6.62 -21.43 43.67
CA GLU A 443 7.79 -20.54 43.59
C GLU A 443 7.39 -19.06 43.59
N GLY A 444 6.30 -18.69 42.91
CA GLY A 444 5.78 -17.33 42.88
C GLY A 444 5.36 -16.86 41.49
N THR A 445 5.10 -15.56 41.35
CA THR A 445 4.74 -14.91 40.08
C THR A 445 5.51 -13.62 39.87
N SER A 446 5.96 -13.42 38.64
CA SER A 446 6.56 -12.18 38.16
C SER A 446 5.66 -11.57 37.08
N PHE A 447 5.20 -10.35 37.34
CA PHE A 447 4.50 -9.50 36.38
C PHE A 447 5.47 -8.45 35.84
N SER A 448 5.77 -8.51 34.54
CA SER A 448 6.59 -7.51 33.85
C SER A 448 5.70 -6.57 33.04
N VAL A 449 5.54 -5.34 33.51
CA VAL A 449 4.77 -4.28 32.84
C VAL A 449 5.72 -3.46 31.97
N GLN A 450 5.54 -3.51 30.65
CA GLN A 450 6.35 -2.75 29.69
C GLN A 450 5.58 -1.53 29.19
N LEU A 451 6.17 -0.34 29.27
CA LEU A 451 5.59 0.92 28.82
C LEU A 451 6.58 1.67 27.91
N PRO A 452 6.11 2.34 26.84
CA PRO A 452 6.99 3.11 25.94
C PRO A 452 7.44 4.43 26.60
N ILE A 453 8.74 4.74 26.52
CA ILE A 453 9.36 5.91 27.20
C ILE A 453 9.03 7.22 26.48
N ARG A 454 8.83 7.21 25.15
CA ARG A 454 8.48 8.40 24.36
C ARG A 454 7.47 8.07 23.27
N TYR A 455 6.39 8.85 23.23
CA TYR A 455 5.63 9.08 22.01
C TYR A 455 5.98 10.46 21.45
N HIS A 456 6.40 10.49 20.18
CA HIS A 456 6.27 11.67 19.32
C HIS A 456 4.87 11.72 18.72
#